data_AF-A0A0T6Y8U1-F1
#
_entry.id   AF-A0A0T6Y8U1-F1
#
_cell.length_a   1.000
_cell.length_b   1.000
_cell.length_c   1.000
_cell.angle_alpha   90.00
_cell.angle_beta   90.00
_cell.angle_gamma   90.00
#
_symmetry.space_group_name_H-M   'P 1'
#
loop_
_entity.id
_entity.type
_entity.pdbx_description
1 polymer ?
#
loop_
_entity_poly.entity_id
_entity_poly.type
_entity_poly.pdbx_seq_one_letter_code
_entity_poly.pdbx_strand_id
1 'polypeptide(L)' 'MAFTTNSTALLPHEINQIFQEIVRERSLSRDSEVAEEIARRLIVCYQKGIRDSSALKDVIGFGGKSEVQ' A
#
# COMPACT_ATOMS: atom_id res chain seq x y z
N MET A 1 -25.82 10.99 7.61
CA MET A 1 -25.35 9.70 7.09
C MET A 1 -24.19 9.27 7.96
N ALA A 2 -24.35 8.21 8.76
CA ALA A 2 -23.35 7.77 9.71
C ALA A 2 -22.83 6.40 9.31
N PHE A 3 -21.52 6.26 9.13
CA PHE A 3 -20.81 4.99 9.35
C PHE A 3 -19.47 5.31 10.02
N THR A 4 -19.57 5.34 11.35
CA THR A 4 -18.58 5.00 12.37
C THR A 4 -17.14 4.74 11.91
N THR A 5 -16.24 5.51 12.49
CA THR A 5 -14.86 5.15 12.79
C THR A 5 -14.77 3.78 13.48
N ASN A 6 -13.65 3.07 13.31
CA ASN A 6 -13.23 1.83 14.00
C ASN A 6 -13.37 0.50 13.23
N SER A 7 -12.53 0.33 12.20
CA SER A 7 -12.07 -1.01 11.80
C SER A 7 -10.58 -1.11 12.09
N THR A 8 -10.22 -1.86 13.13
CA THR A 8 -8.85 -2.26 13.49
C THR A 8 -8.19 -3.11 12.38
N ALA A 9 -8.84 -3.27 11.21
CA ALA A 9 -8.47 -4.09 10.07
C ALA A 9 -8.67 -3.36 8.74
N LEU A 10 -7.57 -3.08 8.02
CA LEU A 10 -7.65 -2.72 6.59
C LEU A 10 -8.43 -3.81 5.88
N LEU A 11 -9.50 -3.44 5.21
CA LEU A 11 -10.27 -4.37 4.40
C LEU A 11 -9.48 -4.71 3.13
N PRO A 12 -9.67 -5.91 2.55
CA PRO A 12 -9.01 -6.29 1.29
C PRO A 12 -9.29 -5.30 0.15
N HIS A 13 -10.42 -4.59 0.19
CA HIS A 13 -10.72 -3.54 -0.79
C HIS A 13 -9.79 -2.32 -0.65
N GLU A 14 -9.41 -1.92 0.56
CA GLU A 14 -8.51 -0.79 0.80
C GLU A 14 -7.09 -1.10 0.33
N ILE A 15 -6.61 -2.33 0.57
CA ILE A 15 -5.32 -2.84 0.05
C ILE A 15 -5.29 -2.75 -1.48
N ASN A 16 -6.38 -3.17 -2.13
CA ASN A 16 -6.48 -3.08 -3.59
C ASN A 16 -6.48 -1.62 -4.08
N GLN A 17 -7.12 -0.69 -3.35
CA GLN A 17 -7.07 0.73 -3.72
C GLN A 17 -5.66 1.31 -3.61
N ILE A 18 -4.93 1.00 -2.53
CA ILE A 18 -3.53 1.43 -2.36
C ILE A 18 -2.66 0.87 -3.48
N PHE A 19 -2.82 -0.40 -3.82
CA PHE A 19 -2.11 -1.02 -4.93
C PHE A 19 -2.38 -0.31 -6.26
N GLN A 20 -3.65 -0.06 -6.59
CA GLN A 20 -4.03 0.63 -7.82
C GLN A 20 -3.51 2.07 -7.85
N GLU A 21 -3.48 2.77 -6.71
CA GLU A 21 -2.92 4.10 -6.60
C GLU A 21 -1.41 4.09 -6.89
N ILE A 22 -0.63 3.18 -6.28
CA ILE A 22 0.82 3.08 -6.50
C ILE A 22 1.13 2.73 -7.95
N VAL A 23 0.42 1.76 -8.53
CA VAL A 23 0.60 1.36 -9.94
C VAL A 23 0.28 2.52 -10.89
N ARG A 24 -0.79 3.28 -10.60
CA ARG A 24 -1.16 4.47 -11.39
C ARG A 24 -0.13 5.59 -11.23
N GLU A 25 0.29 5.90 -10.01
CA GLU A 25 1.27 6.95 -9.69
C GLU A 25 2.61 6.67 -10.38
N ARG A 26 3.01 5.40 -10.45
CA ARG A 26 4.22 4.96 -11.14
C ARG A 26 4.06 4.71 -12.65
N SER A 27 2.86 4.91 -13.20
CA SER A 27 2.53 4.58 -14.60
C SER A 27 2.96 3.15 -14.99
N LEU A 28 2.83 2.21 -14.06
CA LEU A 28 3.17 0.81 -14.28
C LEU A 28 1.98 0.07 -14.87
N SER A 29 2.26 -0.92 -15.72
CA SER A 29 1.26 -1.91 -16.09
C SER A 29 0.98 -2.83 -14.91
N ARG A 30 -0.29 -3.18 -14.69
CA ARG A 30 -0.72 -4.09 -13.63
C ARG A 30 -0.09 -5.50 -13.76
N ASP A 31 0.22 -5.89 -14.99
CA ASP A 31 0.86 -7.15 -15.35
C ASP A 31 2.40 -7.07 -15.39
N SER A 32 2.97 -5.94 -14.98
CA SER A 32 4.43 -5.80 -14.86
C SER A 32 4.93 -6.58 -13.64
N GLU A 33 6.10 -7.19 -13.77
CA GLU A 33 6.83 -7.82 -12.64
C GLU A 33 6.96 -6.87 -11.44
N VAL A 34 7.13 -5.57 -11.70
CA VAL A 34 7.20 -4.54 -10.65
C VAL A 34 5.87 -4.40 -9.90
N ALA A 35 4.74 -4.48 -10.60
CA ALA A 35 3.42 -4.45 -9.99
C ALA A 35 3.17 -5.73 -9.16
N GLU A 36 3.60 -6.89 -9.64
CA GLU A 36 3.52 -8.12 -8.86
C GLU A 36 4.35 -8.02 -7.56
N GLU A 37 5.56 -7.46 -7.63
CA GLU A 37 6.40 -7.25 -6.44
C GLU A 37 5.74 -6.29 -5.44
N ILE A 38 5.17 -5.19 -5.92
CA ILE A 38 4.41 -4.22 -5.11
C ILE A 38 3.25 -4.94 -4.41
N ALA A 39 2.45 -5.73 -5.13
CA ALA A 39 1.33 -6.47 -4.56
C ALA A 39 1.79 -7.47 -3.50
N ARG A 40 2.86 -8.23 -3.78
CA ARG A 40 3.43 -9.22 -2.87
C ARG A 40 3.89 -8.57 -1.57
N ARG A 41 4.61 -7.44 -1.64
CA ARG A 41 5.05 -6.69 -0.47
C ARG A 41 3.87 -6.11 0.32
N LEU A 42 2.81 -5.64 -0.36
CA LEU A 42 1.60 -5.11 0.28
C LEU A 42 0.90 -6.20 1.12
N ILE A 43 0.78 -7.41 0.56
CA ILE A 43 0.19 -8.56 1.27
C ILE A 43 1.06 -8.96 2.47
N VAL A 44 2.38 -9.02 2.31
CA VAL A 44 3.29 -9.34 3.42
C VAL A 44 3.18 -8.31 4.55
N CYS A 45 3.16 -7.02 4.23
CA CYS A 45 2.99 -5.96 5.23
C CYS A 45 1.65 -6.06 5.95
N TYR A 46 0.58 -6.36 5.21
CA TYR A 46 -0.73 -6.59 5.80
C TYR A 46 -0.76 -7.81 6.74
N GLN A 47 -0.13 -8.92 6.34
CA GLN A 47 0.01 -10.12 7.19
C GLN A 47 0.84 -9.85 8.46
N LYS A 48 1.83 -8.95 8.38
CA LYS A 48 2.61 -8.49 9.54
C LYS A 48 1.82 -7.54 10.47
N GLY A 49 0.57 -7.23 10.13
CA GLY A 49 -0.30 -6.36 10.92
C GLY A 49 -0.17 -4.88 10.59
N ILE A 50 0.58 -4.51 9.55
CA ILE A 50 0.66 -3.11 9.09
C ILE A 50 -0.66 -2.78 8.40
N ARG A 51 -1.44 -1.95 9.08
CA ARG A 51 -2.78 -1.54 8.66
C ARG A 51 -2.89 -0.05 8.39
N ASP A 52 -1.74 0.61 8.31
CA ASP A 52 -1.67 2.02 7.99
C ASP A 52 -1.32 2.19 6.50
N SER A 53 -2.22 2.85 5.76
CA SER A 53 -2.09 3.10 4.33
C SER A 53 -0.85 3.93 3.99
N SER A 54 -0.50 4.87 4.87
CA SER A 54 0.66 5.74 4.70
C SER A 54 1.94 4.94 4.94
N ALA A 55 1.98 4.09 5.97
CA ALA A 55 3.10 3.18 6.21
C ALA A 55 3.27 2.16 5.09
N LEU A 56 2.18 1.60 4.55
CA LEU A 56 2.24 0.74 3.36
C LEU A 56 2.81 1.51 2.17
N LYS A 57 2.33 2.72 1.90
CA LYS A 57 2.83 3.54 0.80
C LYS A 57 4.29 3.98 1.00
N ASP A 58 4.74 4.16 2.23
CA ASP A 58 6.13 4.44 2.57
C ASP A 58 7.04 3.23 2.28
N VAL A 59 6.68 2.06 2.83
CA VAL A 59 7.43 0.80 2.69
C VAL A 59 7.46 0.29 1.24
N ILE A 60 6.39 0.54 0.49
CA ILE A 60 6.22 0.07 -0.90
C ILE A 60 6.67 1.11 -1.93
N GLY A 61 6.36 2.38 -1.66
CA GLY A 61 6.33 3.44 -2.67
C GLY A 61 7.38 4.53 -2.50
N PHE A 62 7.95 4.76 -1.32
CA PHE A 62 8.79 5.93 -1.08
C PHE A 62 10.06 5.59 -0.29
N GLY A 63 10.98 4.88 -0.95
CA GLY A 63 12.40 4.92 -0.57
C GLY A 63 13.02 6.28 -0.89
N GLY A 64 12.54 7.36 -0.27
CA GLY A 64 13.15 8.68 -0.42
C GLY A 64 12.41 9.79 0.30
N LYS A 65 12.56 9.86 1.63
CA LYS A 65 12.91 11.01 2.51
C LYS A 65 12.98 10.43 3.95
N SER A 66 14.07 10.40 4.72
CA SER A 66 15.30 11.19 4.80
C SER A 66 16.32 10.46 5.69
N GLU A 67 17.61 10.49 5.35
CA GLU A 67 18.62 10.95 6.32
C GLU A 67 19.61 11.80 5.53
N VAL A 68 19.47 13.12 5.68
CA VAL A 68 20.59 14.03 5.54
C VAL A 68 21.45 13.82 6.78
N GLN A 69 22.68 13.32 6.61
CA GLN A 69 23.82 13.62 7.46
C GLN A 69 25.12 13.37 6.69
#